data_AF-A0A3M0CTQ3-F1
#
_entry.id   AF-A0A3M0CTQ3-F1
#
_cell.length_a   1.000
_cell.length_b   1.000
_cell.length_c   1.000
_cell.angle_alpha   90.00
_cell.angle_beta   90.00
_cell.angle_gamma   90.00
#
_symmetry.space_group_name_H-M   'P 1'
#
loop_
_entity.id
_entity.type
_entity.pdbx_description
1 polymer ?
#
loop_
_entity_poly.entity_id
_entity_poly.type
_entity_poly.pdbx_seq_one_letter_code
_entity_poly.pdbx_strand_id
1 'polypeptide(L)'
;MTETSGRIARAFRDHDSFDRVDDGRFTSTTTTFDGIVEASENDGRIDYVVRVRAPSLSAAVEDGVAAVVEEGWLETFELRVADADGVVRGDHDFEPTVELAGDELVVEFAFTDINERRGVDDAAALINYVEGTYVQGIIPGYEYVDPVGRLVDRARQAGGR
;
A
#
# COMPACT_ATOMS: atom_id res chain seq x y z
N MET A 1 12.49 -16.36 -12.96
CA MET A 1 11.88 -16.72 -11.67
C MET A 1 13.03 -16.94 -10.72
N THR A 2 13.43 -15.89 -10.00
CA THR A 2 14.55 -15.93 -9.08
C THR A 2 14.02 -16.51 -7.77
N GLU A 3 14.53 -17.66 -7.36
CA GLU A 3 14.16 -18.26 -6.07
C GLU A 3 14.44 -17.26 -4.95
N THR A 4 13.51 -17.14 -4.01
CA THR A 4 13.70 -16.26 -2.85
C THR A 4 14.77 -16.82 -1.94
N SER A 5 15.83 -16.06 -1.75
CA SER A 5 16.87 -16.40 -0.78
C SER A 5 16.26 -16.70 0.59
N GLY A 6 16.75 -17.73 1.27
CA GLY A 6 16.24 -18.13 2.58
C GLY A 6 16.25 -17.03 3.65
N ARG A 7 17.13 -16.01 3.50
CA ARG A 7 17.15 -14.81 4.34
C ARG A 7 15.90 -13.93 4.17
N ILE A 8 15.43 -13.73 2.94
CA ILE A 8 14.25 -12.92 2.63
C ILE A 8 13.01 -13.60 3.21
N ALA A 9 12.82 -14.89 2.90
CA ALA A 9 11.67 -15.64 3.41
C ALA A 9 11.64 -15.72 4.95
N ARG A 10 12.81 -15.67 5.60
CA ARG A 10 12.90 -15.58 7.06
C ARG A 10 12.54 -14.19 7.58
N ALA A 11 13.01 -13.12 6.95
CA ALA A 11 12.69 -11.76 7.36
C ALA A 11 11.19 -11.48 7.32
N PHE A 12 10.50 -11.88 6.24
CA PHE A 12 9.03 -11.76 6.15
C PHE A 12 8.31 -12.56 7.23
N ARG A 13 8.75 -13.81 7.47
CA ARG A 13 8.17 -14.65 8.53
C ARG A 13 8.36 -14.06 9.93
N ASP A 14 9.51 -13.44 10.20
CA ASP A 14 9.84 -12.84 11.49
C ASP A 14 9.11 -11.50 11.74
N HIS A 15 8.51 -10.87 10.74
CA HIS A 15 7.85 -9.54 10.85
C HIS A 15 6.36 -9.63 11.24
N ASP A 16 5.73 -10.80 11.13
CA ASP A 16 4.31 -11.08 11.47
C ASP A 16 3.24 -10.28 10.70
N SER A 17 3.62 -9.29 9.88
CA SER A 17 2.68 -8.47 9.07
C SER A 17 2.41 -9.04 7.68
N PHE A 18 2.99 -10.20 7.37
CA PHE A 18 2.92 -10.80 6.05
C PHE A 18 2.73 -12.30 6.11
N ASP A 19 1.85 -12.80 5.24
CA ASP A 19 1.75 -14.21 4.90
C ASP A 19 2.46 -14.48 3.58
N ARG A 20 3.15 -15.63 3.49
CA ARG A 20 3.78 -16.06 2.25
C ARG A 20 2.74 -16.64 1.29
N VAL A 21 2.70 -16.12 0.08
CA VAL A 21 1.85 -16.63 -1.00
C VAL A 21 2.62 -17.64 -1.83
N ASP A 22 3.78 -17.23 -2.36
CA ASP A 22 4.62 -18.02 -3.27
C ASP A 22 6.12 -17.79 -2.98
N ASP A 23 6.99 -18.31 -3.85
CA ASP A 23 8.39 -17.92 -3.87
C ASP A 23 8.52 -16.44 -4.27
N GLY A 24 8.80 -15.61 -3.28
CA GLY A 24 9.18 -14.21 -3.47
C GLY A 24 8.02 -13.27 -3.33
N ARG A 25 6.82 -13.80 -3.07
CA ARG A 25 5.60 -13.05 -2.99
C ARG A 25 4.93 -13.22 -1.64
N PHE A 26 4.63 -12.10 -1.01
CA PHE A 26 4.11 -11.99 0.34
C PHE A 26 2.89 -11.07 0.33
N THR A 27 1.83 -11.41 1.06
CA THR A 27 0.63 -10.58 1.19
C THR A 27 0.58 -9.99 2.59
N SER A 28 0.23 -8.71 2.70
CA SER A 28 0.10 -8.03 3.97
C SER A 28 -1.17 -8.45 4.70
N THR A 29 -1.05 -8.63 6.01
CA THR A 29 -2.18 -8.97 6.89
C THR A 29 -2.66 -7.77 7.72
N THR A 30 -2.00 -6.61 7.58
CA THR A 30 -2.25 -5.43 8.41
C THR A 30 -3.14 -4.39 7.75
N THR A 31 -3.19 -4.36 6.43
CA THR A 31 -4.07 -3.48 5.66
C THR A 31 -5.41 -4.14 5.39
N THR A 32 -6.43 -3.30 5.22
CA THR A 32 -7.77 -3.71 4.76
C THR A 32 -7.79 -3.94 3.24
N PHE A 33 -6.85 -3.35 2.53
CA PHE A 33 -6.68 -3.47 1.08
C PHE A 33 -5.83 -4.69 0.70
N ASP A 34 -5.75 -5.01 -0.59
CA ASP A 34 -4.84 -6.05 -1.07
C ASP A 34 -3.42 -5.47 -1.20
N GLY A 35 -2.57 -5.73 -0.20
CA GLY A 35 -1.17 -5.36 -0.20
C GLY A 35 -0.27 -6.57 -0.51
N ILE A 36 0.54 -6.49 -1.55
CA ILE A 36 1.48 -7.53 -1.97
C ILE A 36 2.89 -6.95 -2.01
N VAL A 37 3.86 -7.74 -1.58
CA VAL A 37 5.28 -7.45 -1.74
C VAL A 37 5.93 -8.58 -2.51
N GLU A 38 6.57 -8.23 -3.61
CA GLU A 38 7.49 -9.11 -4.35
C GLU A 38 8.92 -8.77 -3.95
N ALA A 39 9.72 -9.77 -3.60
CA ALA A 39 11.09 -9.61 -3.15
C ALA A 39 12.01 -10.64 -3.82
N SER A 40 13.06 -10.17 -4.47
CA SER A 40 14.02 -11.01 -5.18
C SER A 40 15.46 -10.56 -4.92
N GLU A 41 16.39 -11.51 -4.86
CA GLU A 41 17.81 -11.17 -4.66
C GLU A 41 18.47 -10.85 -6.00
N ASN A 42 19.25 -9.77 -6.02
CA ASN A 42 19.97 -9.28 -7.18
C ASN A 42 21.32 -8.71 -6.75
N ASP A 43 22.41 -9.35 -7.19
CA ASP A 43 23.80 -8.93 -6.90
C ASP A 43 24.07 -8.57 -5.42
N GLY A 44 23.57 -9.41 -4.51
CA GLY A 44 23.75 -9.25 -3.06
C GLY A 44 22.80 -8.23 -2.40
N ARG A 45 22.02 -7.52 -3.20
CA ARG A 45 20.90 -6.67 -2.77
C ARG A 45 19.58 -7.41 -2.95
N ILE A 46 18.50 -6.81 -2.45
CA ILE A 46 17.15 -7.34 -2.57
C ILE A 46 16.31 -6.26 -3.22
N ASP A 47 15.73 -6.57 -4.37
CA ASP A 47 14.78 -5.73 -5.06
C ASP A 47 13.39 -6.04 -4.50
N TYR A 48 12.70 -4.99 -4.06
CA TYR A 48 11.34 -5.03 -3.54
C TYR A 48 10.40 -4.30 -4.50
N VAL A 49 9.26 -4.90 -4.78
CA VAL A 49 8.13 -4.27 -5.46
C VAL A 49 6.92 -4.40 -4.53
N VAL A 50 6.44 -3.27 -4.04
CA VAL A 50 5.29 -3.17 -3.15
C VAL A 50 4.10 -2.70 -3.96
N ARG A 51 3.01 -3.45 -3.94
CA ARG A 51 1.79 -3.12 -4.66
C ARG A 51 0.59 -3.13 -3.73
N VAL A 52 -0.21 -2.07 -3.75
CA VAL A 52 -1.45 -1.96 -2.99
C VAL A 52 -2.61 -1.75 -3.97
N ARG A 53 -3.66 -2.56 -3.86
CA ARG A 53 -4.91 -2.38 -4.61
C ARG A 53 -6.03 -1.99 -3.66
N ALA A 54 -6.61 -0.82 -3.91
CA ALA A 54 -7.75 -0.30 -3.18
C ALA A 54 -8.90 -0.03 -4.16
N PRO A 55 -10.16 0.07 -3.70
CA PRO A 55 -11.24 0.55 -4.54
C PRO A 55 -10.99 1.99 -5.01
N SER A 56 -11.38 2.33 -6.25
CA SER A 56 -11.50 3.73 -6.68
C SER A 56 -12.52 4.48 -5.81
N LEU A 57 -12.54 5.82 -5.87
CA LEU A 57 -13.50 6.58 -5.06
C LEU A 57 -14.94 6.26 -5.48
N SER A 58 -15.21 6.17 -6.79
CA SER A 58 -16.51 5.76 -7.32
C SER A 58 -16.89 4.35 -6.90
N ALA A 59 -15.96 3.41 -6.87
CA ALA A 59 -16.24 2.03 -6.45
C ALA A 59 -16.44 1.90 -4.93
N ALA A 60 -15.88 2.82 -4.15
CA ALA A 60 -16.01 2.85 -2.70
C ALA A 60 -17.33 3.49 -2.21
N VAL A 61 -18.12 4.12 -3.10
CA VAL A 61 -19.33 4.88 -2.75
C VAL A 61 -20.56 4.23 -3.39
N GLU A 62 -21.65 4.09 -2.62
CA GLU A 62 -22.87 3.39 -3.08
C GLU A 62 -23.49 3.99 -4.34
N ASP A 63 -23.62 5.32 -4.39
CA ASP A 63 -24.22 6.06 -5.52
C ASP A 63 -23.19 6.60 -6.52
N GLY A 64 -21.91 6.22 -6.38
CA GLY A 64 -20.79 6.75 -7.14
C GLY A 64 -20.49 8.22 -6.87
N VAL A 65 -19.48 8.76 -7.56
CA VAL A 65 -19.09 10.17 -7.49
C VAL A 65 -19.07 10.82 -8.87
N ALA A 66 -19.13 12.15 -8.91
CA ALA A 66 -18.93 12.87 -10.17
C ALA A 66 -17.47 12.72 -10.63
N ALA A 67 -17.25 12.60 -11.94
CA ALA A 67 -15.90 12.41 -12.52
C ALA A 67 -14.89 13.45 -12.05
N VAL A 68 -15.28 14.73 -11.99
CA VAL A 68 -14.40 15.82 -11.51
C VAL A 68 -13.97 15.64 -10.03
N VAL A 69 -14.78 14.96 -9.22
CA VAL A 69 -14.45 14.66 -7.82
C VAL A 69 -13.47 13.49 -7.76
N GLU A 70 -13.67 12.44 -8.55
CA GLU A 70 -12.72 11.33 -8.70
C GLU A 70 -11.35 11.84 -9.16
N GLU A 71 -11.32 12.65 -10.22
CA GLU A 71 -10.09 13.21 -10.79
C GLU A 71 -9.33 14.05 -9.75
N GLY A 72 -9.98 15.01 -9.11
CA GLY A 72 -9.32 15.87 -8.12
C GLY A 72 -8.88 15.10 -6.86
N TRP A 73 -9.63 14.07 -6.47
CA TRP A 73 -9.24 13.18 -5.38
C TRP A 73 -8.00 12.38 -5.75
N LEU A 74 -7.98 11.78 -6.95
CA LEU A 74 -6.88 10.99 -7.47
C LEU A 74 -5.60 11.82 -7.58
N GLU A 75 -5.67 13.03 -8.16
CA GLU A 75 -4.52 13.95 -8.26
C GLU A 75 -3.95 14.28 -6.87
N THR A 76 -4.82 14.51 -5.88
CA THR A 76 -4.38 14.81 -4.52
C THR A 76 -3.76 13.57 -3.84
N PHE A 77 -4.33 12.39 -4.08
CA PHE A 77 -3.81 11.13 -3.56
C PHE A 77 -2.44 10.82 -4.14
N GLU A 78 -2.25 10.98 -5.45
CA GLU A 78 -0.98 10.86 -6.17
C GLU A 78 0.10 11.75 -5.57
N LEU A 79 -0.21 13.04 -5.36
CA LEU A 79 0.74 13.99 -4.78
C LEU A 79 1.19 13.60 -3.36
N ARG A 80 0.31 12.99 -2.56
CA ARG A 80 0.68 12.51 -1.22
C ARG A 80 1.47 11.22 -1.27
N VAL A 81 1.08 10.29 -2.13
CA VAL A 81 1.81 9.02 -2.32
C VAL A 81 3.25 9.28 -2.78
N ALA A 82 3.47 10.31 -3.59
CA ALA A 82 4.81 10.74 -4.01
C ALA A 82 5.73 11.19 -2.86
N ASP A 83 5.19 11.55 -1.69
CA ASP A 83 5.91 12.01 -0.49
C ASP A 83 6.19 10.86 0.52
N ALA A 84 6.33 9.63 0.03
CA ALA A 84 6.47 8.42 0.86
C ALA A 84 7.88 8.21 1.45
N ASP A 85 8.88 8.98 1.05
CA ASP A 85 10.24 8.90 1.60
C ASP A 85 10.27 9.17 3.11
N GLY A 86 9.36 10.02 3.61
CA GLY A 86 9.29 10.36 5.03
C GLY A 86 8.79 9.25 5.97
N VAL A 87 8.29 8.13 5.45
CA VAL A 87 7.72 7.04 6.29
C VAL A 87 8.61 5.81 6.42
N VAL A 88 9.63 5.70 5.60
CA VAL A 88 10.56 4.56 5.59
C VAL A 88 11.81 4.85 6.43
N ARG A 89 12.51 3.80 6.84
CA ARG A 89 13.79 3.90 7.56
C ARG A 89 14.99 3.94 6.63
N GLY A 90 14.88 3.28 5.47
CA GLY A 90 15.90 3.34 4.44
C GLY A 90 15.90 4.68 3.72
N ASP A 91 17.06 5.04 3.19
CA ASP A 91 17.22 6.20 2.30
C ASP A 91 17.02 5.67 0.87
N HIS A 92 15.77 5.73 0.40
CA HIS A 92 15.34 5.23 -0.90
C HIS A 92 14.78 6.39 -1.71
N ASP A 93 15.22 6.50 -2.96
CA ASP A 93 14.56 7.37 -3.94
C ASP A 93 13.35 6.61 -4.51
N PHE A 94 12.15 7.02 -4.14
CA PHE A 94 10.92 6.42 -4.68
C PHE A 94 10.40 7.22 -5.88
N GLU A 95 9.98 6.48 -6.91
CA GLU A 95 9.17 6.99 -8.01
C GLU A 95 7.87 6.19 -8.05
N PRO A 96 6.94 6.39 -7.09
CA PRO A 96 5.74 5.57 -7.02
C PRO A 96 4.82 5.84 -8.20
N THR A 97 4.16 4.79 -8.66
CA THR A 97 3.11 4.91 -9.68
C THR A 97 1.76 4.68 -9.04
N VAL A 98 0.78 5.50 -9.43
CA VAL A 98 -0.62 5.32 -9.07
C VAL A 98 -1.39 5.20 -10.38
N GLU A 99 -2.17 4.13 -10.53
CA GLU A 99 -2.95 3.88 -11.73
C GLU A 99 -4.39 3.54 -11.35
N LEU A 100 -5.34 4.22 -12.00
CA LEU A 100 -6.75 3.86 -11.95
C LEU A 100 -7.04 2.79 -13.02
N ALA A 101 -7.28 1.55 -12.58
CA ALA A 101 -7.56 0.40 -13.41
C ALA A 101 -9.02 -0.06 -13.23
N GLY A 102 -9.94 0.64 -13.89
CA GLY A 102 -11.38 0.38 -13.74
C GLY A 102 -11.87 0.80 -12.35
N ASP A 103 -12.33 -0.17 -11.55
CA ASP A 103 -12.84 0.06 -10.19
C ASP A 103 -11.75 -0.03 -9.12
N GLU A 104 -10.50 -0.27 -9.52
CA GLU A 104 -9.36 -0.40 -8.61
C GLU A 104 -8.35 0.74 -8.82
N LEU A 105 -7.83 1.25 -7.72
CA LEU A 105 -6.64 2.07 -7.65
C LEU A 105 -5.44 1.18 -7.31
N VAL A 106 -4.42 1.18 -8.15
CA VAL A 106 -3.20 0.40 -7.98
C VAL A 106 -2.04 1.34 -7.67
N VAL A 107 -1.45 1.20 -6.50
CA VAL A 107 -0.24 1.92 -6.09
C VAL A 107 0.93 0.95 -6.12
N GLU A 108 2.04 1.36 -6.72
CA GLU A 108 3.27 0.57 -6.78
C GLU A 108 4.48 1.40 -6.34
N PHE A 109 5.33 0.78 -5.52
CA PHE A 109 6.65 1.29 -5.15
C PHE A 109 7.69 0.24 -5.50
N ALA A 110 8.84 0.67 -6.01
CA ALA A 110 10.00 -0.19 -6.21
C ALA A 110 11.21 0.41 -5.49
N PHE A 111 11.96 -0.42 -4.78
CA PHE A 111 13.20 -0.02 -4.11
C PHE A 111 14.12 -1.22 -3.90
N THR A 112 15.37 -0.94 -3.55
CA THR A 112 16.38 -1.98 -3.33
C THR A 112 17.05 -1.78 -1.98
N ASP A 113 17.23 -2.86 -1.22
CA ASP A 113 17.95 -2.82 0.05
C ASP A 113 18.94 -4.00 0.20
N ILE A 114 20.06 -3.77 0.87
CA ILE A 114 21.02 -4.83 1.27
C ILE A 114 20.58 -5.61 2.51
N ASN A 115 19.74 -5.00 3.35
CA ASN A 115 19.27 -5.51 4.63
C ASN A 115 17.83 -5.99 4.49
N GLU A 116 17.64 -7.32 4.56
CA GLU A 116 16.33 -7.94 4.41
C GLU A 116 15.31 -7.49 5.46
N ARG A 117 15.73 -7.20 6.70
CA ARG A 117 14.79 -6.83 7.76
C ARG A 117 14.29 -5.40 7.57
N ARG A 118 15.19 -4.48 7.23
CA ARG A 118 14.81 -3.08 6.94
C ARG A 118 13.93 -3.01 5.70
N GLY A 119 14.25 -3.74 4.64
CA GLY A 119 13.40 -3.77 3.45
C GLY A 119 11.99 -4.27 3.72
N VAL A 120 11.83 -5.30 4.58
CA VAL A 120 10.50 -5.76 5.02
C VAL A 120 9.78 -4.72 5.88
N ASP A 121 10.49 -4.07 6.82
CA ASP A 121 9.94 -2.98 7.63
C ASP A 121 9.43 -1.83 6.75
N ASP A 122 10.23 -1.41 5.77
CA ASP A 122 9.91 -0.32 4.84
C ASP A 122 8.73 -0.69 3.94
N ALA A 123 8.68 -1.93 3.43
CA ALA A 123 7.55 -2.43 2.67
C ALA A 123 6.23 -2.41 3.47
N ALA A 124 6.26 -2.81 4.75
CA ALA A 124 5.11 -2.72 5.63
C ALA A 124 4.69 -1.27 5.88
N ALA A 125 5.67 -0.37 6.08
CA ALA A 125 5.42 1.04 6.27
C ALA A 125 4.72 1.67 5.04
N LEU A 126 5.19 1.37 3.83
CA LEU A 126 4.59 1.85 2.58
C LEU A 126 3.14 1.39 2.42
N ILE A 127 2.83 0.12 2.70
CA ILE A 127 1.45 -0.40 2.63
C ILE A 127 0.53 0.34 3.60
N ASN A 128 0.97 0.54 4.85
CA ASN A 128 0.19 1.26 5.85
C ASN A 128 0.07 2.76 5.51
N TYR A 129 1.09 3.35 4.88
CA TYR A 129 1.06 4.72 4.40
C TYR A 129 0.03 4.92 3.30
N VAL A 130 -0.08 4.00 2.35
CA VAL A 130 -1.13 4.02 1.32
C VAL A 130 -2.53 3.94 1.94
N GLU A 131 -2.77 3.01 2.89
CA GLU A 131 -4.07 2.93 3.59
C GLU A 131 -4.38 4.24 4.32
N GLY A 132 -3.40 4.79 5.06
CA GLY A 132 -3.55 6.04 5.78
C GLY A 132 -3.83 7.23 4.86
N THR A 133 -3.14 7.30 3.71
CA THR A 133 -3.34 8.36 2.70
C THR A 133 -4.73 8.27 2.08
N TYR A 134 -5.21 7.05 1.81
CA TYR A 134 -6.57 6.82 1.32
C TYR A 134 -7.61 7.31 2.34
N VAL A 135 -7.46 6.93 3.61
CA VAL A 135 -8.35 7.35 4.71
C VAL A 135 -8.35 8.88 4.88
N GLN A 136 -7.18 9.53 4.78
CA GLN A 136 -7.08 10.99 4.84
C GLN A 136 -7.74 11.68 3.64
N GLY A 137 -7.83 11.01 2.50
CA GLY A 137 -8.51 11.49 1.29
C GLY A 137 -10.03 11.34 1.31
N ILE A 138 -10.62 10.72 2.33
CA ILE A 138 -12.06 10.47 2.38
C ILE A 138 -12.86 11.78 2.42
N ILE A 139 -13.82 11.89 1.51
CA ILE A 139 -14.69 13.06 1.38
C ILE A 139 -15.95 12.87 2.23
N PRO A 140 -16.24 13.76 3.19
CA PRO A 140 -17.47 13.70 3.98
C PRO A 140 -18.73 13.87 3.12
N GLY A 141 -19.83 13.23 3.54
CA GLY A 141 -21.14 13.36 2.90
C GLY A 141 -21.49 12.26 1.91
N TYR A 142 -20.54 11.38 1.58
CA TYR A 142 -20.80 10.15 0.81
C TYR A 142 -21.06 8.95 1.73
N GLU A 143 -21.85 8.01 1.22
CA GLU A 143 -22.07 6.69 1.82
C GLU A 143 -21.06 5.70 1.25
N TYR A 144 -20.16 5.21 2.10
CA TYR A 144 -19.07 4.32 1.70
C TYR A 144 -19.43 2.86 1.94
N VAL A 145 -19.21 2.03 0.92
CA VAL A 145 -19.43 0.58 1.00
C VAL A 145 -18.17 -0.13 1.52
N ASP A 146 -18.34 -1.39 1.94
CA ASP A 146 -17.22 -2.24 2.34
C ASP A 146 -16.23 -2.41 1.16
N PRO A 147 -14.91 -2.40 1.41
CA PRO A 147 -14.28 -2.36 2.73
C PRO A 147 -14.06 -0.96 3.32
N VAL A 148 -14.23 0.12 2.53
CA VAL A 148 -13.92 1.50 2.94
C VAL A 148 -14.87 2.00 4.04
N GLY A 149 -16.13 1.60 4.02
CA GLY A 149 -17.10 1.92 5.07
C GLY A 149 -16.58 1.56 6.48
N ARG A 150 -15.94 0.40 6.64
CA ARG A 150 -15.36 -0.01 7.93
C ARG A 150 -14.16 0.84 8.34
N LEU A 151 -13.36 1.28 7.37
CA LEU A 151 -12.23 2.18 7.64
C LEU A 151 -12.73 3.54 8.15
N VAL A 152 -13.77 4.09 7.51
CA VAL A 152 -14.44 5.32 7.94
C VAL A 152 -14.97 5.19 9.36
N ASP A 153 -15.67 4.10 9.66
CA ASP A 153 -16.23 3.86 10.99
C ASP A 153 -15.15 3.71 12.07
N ARG A 154 -14.03 3.06 11.74
CA ARG A 154 -12.88 2.95 12.66
C ARG A 154 -12.25 4.32 12.92
N ALA A 155 -12.05 5.14 11.87
CA ALA A 155 -11.46 6.47 11.99
C ALA A 155 -12.32 7.41 12.86
N ARG A 156 -13.65 7.37 12.68
CA ARG A 156 -14.60 8.15 13.50
C ARG A 156 -14.52 7.78 14.99
N GLN A 157 -14.36 6.50 15.31
CA GLN A 157 -14.21 6.03 16.69
C GLN A 157 -12.90 6.47 17.33
N ALA A 158 -11.81 6.56 16.55
CA ALA A 158 -10.50 6.99 17.04
C ALA A 158 -10.41 8.51 17.30
N GLY A 159 -11.09 9.33 16.48
CA GLY A 159 -11.10 10.79 16.61
C GLY A 159 -12.06 11.36 17.66
N GLY A 160 -12.91 10.52 18.26
CA GLY A 160 -13.90 10.93 19.27
C GLY A 160 -13.40 10.92 20.72
N ARG A 161 -12.08 10.93 20.95
CA ARG A 161 -11.46 10.84 22.29
C ARG A 161 -10.77 12.12 22.72
#